data_AF-A0A7W0NCC9-F1
#
_entry.id   AF-A0A7W0NCC9-F1
#
_cell.length_a   1.000
_cell.length_b   1.000
_cell.length_c   1.000
_cell.angle_alpha   90.00
_cell.angle_beta   90.00
_cell.angle_gamma   90.00
#
_symmetry.space_group_name_H-M   'P 1'
#
loop_
_entity.id
_entity.type
_entity.pdbx_description
1 polymer ?
#
loop_
_entity_poly.entity_id
_entity_poly.type
_entity_poly.pdbx_seq_one_letter_code
_entity_poly.pdbx_strand_id
1 'polypeptide(L)'
;ASTVSEFASPGDQVFPEGVAYDMAMGEFCIGSTTVGTIYRGNLATGDVEVFSPGGDNGRTTAIGMKVDEDGLLYVAGGATGTIFVYNTRDGNF
;
A
#
# COMPACT_ATOMS: atom_id res chain seq x y z
N ALA A 1 -26.98 -7.02 10.44
CA ALA A 1 -25.83 -7.49 9.62
C ALA A 1 -24.58 -6.77 10.11
N SER A 2 -23.37 -7.28 9.81
CA SER A 2 -22.17 -6.44 9.93
C SER A 2 -22.25 -5.31 8.90
N THR A 3 -21.71 -4.15 9.25
CA THR A 3 -21.55 -2.99 8.34
C THR A 3 -20.08 -2.74 8.00
N VAL A 4 -19.23 -3.75 8.23
CA VAL A 4 -17.78 -3.70 8.05
C VAL A 4 -17.40 -4.78 7.03
N SER A 5 -16.59 -4.40 6.04
CA SER A 5 -15.86 -5.33 5.17
C SER A 5 -14.45 -5.50 5.72
N GLU A 6 -13.97 -6.75 5.75
CA GLU A 6 -12.63 -7.10 6.21
C GLU A 6 -11.87 -7.74 5.05
N PHE A 7 -10.62 -7.32 4.83
CA PHE A 7 -9.78 -7.78 3.73
C PHE A 7 -8.47 -8.35 4.30
N ALA A 8 -8.17 -9.61 4.01
CA ALA A 8 -6.98 -10.27 4.54
C ALA A 8 -5.74 -9.96 3.68
N SER A 9 -4.71 -9.36 4.28
CA SER A 9 -3.45 -9.11 3.61
C SER A 9 -2.63 -10.40 3.43
N PRO A 10 -2.08 -10.70 2.25
CA PRO A 10 -1.35 -11.95 2.02
C PRO A 10 0.06 -11.93 2.67
N GLY A 11 0.19 -12.67 3.78
CA GLY A 11 1.47 -12.99 4.43
C GLY A 11 1.48 -12.79 5.95
N ASP A 12 2.26 -13.60 6.66
CA ASP A 12 2.25 -13.67 8.14
C ASP A 12 2.87 -12.44 8.85
N GLN A 13 3.53 -11.55 8.11
CA GLN A 13 4.29 -10.43 8.67
C GLN A 13 3.93 -9.06 8.07
N VAL A 14 2.75 -8.90 7.45
CA VAL A 14 2.35 -7.61 6.86
C VAL A 14 2.35 -6.50 7.91
N PHE A 15 1.63 -6.68 9.02
CA PHE A 15 1.40 -5.67 10.07
C PHE A 15 1.08 -4.28 9.48
N PRO A 16 -0.08 -4.13 8.80
CA PRO A 16 -0.41 -2.90 8.08
C PRO A 16 -0.63 -1.72 9.04
N GLU A 17 -0.12 -0.55 8.65
CA GLU A 17 -0.31 0.71 9.38
C GLU A 17 -0.73 1.82 8.42
N GLY A 18 0.08 2.08 7.39
CA GLY A 18 -0.28 2.97 6.30
C GLY A 18 -1.44 2.43 5.48
N VAL A 19 -2.43 3.29 5.21
CA VAL A 19 -3.51 3.04 4.25
C VAL A 19 -3.77 4.30 3.43
N ALA A 20 -3.99 4.13 2.12
CA ALA A 20 -4.45 5.17 1.21
C ALA A 20 -5.44 4.59 0.19
N TYR A 21 -6.24 5.43 -0.47
CA TYR A 21 -7.29 4.99 -1.40
C TYR A 21 -7.23 5.78 -2.71
N ASP A 22 -7.20 5.08 -3.83
CA ASP A 22 -7.35 5.62 -5.18
C ASP A 22 -8.83 5.56 -5.59
N MET A 23 -9.47 6.72 -5.68
CA MET A 23 -10.88 6.84 -6.05
C MET A 23 -11.14 6.59 -7.54
N ALA A 24 -10.13 6.74 -8.41
CA ALA A 24 -10.27 6.50 -9.84
C ALA A 24 -10.14 5.01 -10.20
N MET A 25 -9.37 4.24 -9.41
CA MET A 25 -9.22 2.79 -9.57
C MET A 25 -10.21 1.98 -8.72
N GLY A 26 -10.68 2.52 -7.58
CA GLY A 26 -11.51 1.77 -6.62
C GLY A 26 -10.69 0.85 -5.70
N GLU A 27 -9.39 1.16 -5.55
CA GLU A 27 -8.40 0.31 -4.89
C GLU A 27 -7.77 1.05 -3.70
N PHE A 28 -7.52 0.32 -2.61
CA PHE A 28 -6.76 0.80 -1.47
C PHE A 28 -5.35 0.23 -1.50
N CYS A 29 -4.36 0.99 -1.04
CA CYS A 29 -3.01 0.50 -0.78
C CYS A 29 -2.77 0.39 0.73
N ILE A 30 -1.99 -0.60 1.16
CA ILE A 30 -1.49 -0.73 2.54
C ILE A 30 0.02 -1.01 2.57
N GLY A 31 0.68 -0.47 3.58
CA GLY A 31 2.14 -0.58 3.78
C GLY A 31 2.51 -1.56 4.88
N SER A 32 3.51 -2.42 4.63
CA SER A 32 4.08 -3.29 5.66
C SER A 32 5.12 -2.57 6.53
N THR A 33 4.93 -2.66 7.84
CA THR A 33 5.82 -2.07 8.85
C THR A 33 7.09 -2.89 9.14
N THR A 34 7.24 -4.09 8.58
CA THR A 34 8.36 -5.02 8.88
C THR A 34 9.33 -5.22 7.72
N VAL A 35 8.79 -5.31 6.49
CA VAL A 35 9.56 -5.59 5.26
C VAL A 35 9.38 -4.53 4.18
N GLY A 36 8.45 -3.58 4.36
CA GLY A 36 8.21 -2.49 3.42
C GLY A 36 7.42 -2.87 2.17
N THR A 37 6.95 -4.11 2.02
CA THR A 37 6.04 -4.50 0.93
C THR A 37 4.81 -3.59 0.93
N ILE A 38 4.45 -3.08 -0.25
CA ILE A 38 3.19 -2.37 -0.48
C ILE A 38 2.24 -3.37 -1.13
N TYR A 39 1.02 -3.46 -0.60
CA TYR A 39 -0.06 -4.28 -1.15
C TYR A 39 -1.15 -3.35 -1.67
N ARG A 40 -1.88 -3.78 -2.70
CA ARG A 40 -3.14 -3.15 -3.10
C ARG A 40 -4.30 -4.11 -2.91
N GLY A 41 -5.48 -3.59 -2.65
CA GLY A 41 -6.72 -4.36 -2.54
C GLY A 41 -7.89 -3.68 -3.22
N ASN A 42 -8.72 -4.46 -3.90
CA ASN A 42 -9.85 -3.96 -4.66
C ASN A 42 -11.13 -4.02 -3.81
N LEU A 43 -11.81 -2.88 -3.60
CA LEU A 43 -12.98 -2.82 -2.72
C LEU A 43 -14.22 -3.55 -3.27
N ALA A 44 -14.27 -3.84 -4.58
CA ALA A 44 -15.41 -4.48 -5.21
C ALA A 44 -15.30 -6.01 -5.29
N THR A 45 -14.08 -6.56 -5.44
CA THR A 45 -13.86 -8.01 -5.47
C THR A 45 -13.39 -8.56 -4.11
N GLY A 46 -12.66 -7.75 -3.34
CA GLY A 46 -12.01 -8.16 -2.09
C GLY A 46 -10.66 -8.85 -2.26
N ASP A 47 -10.13 -8.92 -3.49
CA ASP A 47 -8.77 -9.40 -3.74
C ASP A 47 -7.74 -8.43 -3.14
N VAL A 48 -6.65 -8.97 -2.59
CA VAL A 48 -5.50 -8.20 -2.07
C VAL A 48 -4.21 -8.86 -2.56
N GLU A 49 -3.33 -8.10 -3.21
CA GLU A 49 -2.10 -8.58 -3.85
C GLU A 49 -0.90 -7.67 -3.57
N VAL A 50 0.32 -8.15 -3.87
CA VAL A 50 1.55 -7.35 -3.78
C VAL A 50 1.58 -6.33 -4.93
N PHE A 51 1.69 -5.04 -4.60
CA PHE A 51 1.85 -3.95 -5.56
C PHE A 51 3.33 -3.60 -5.80
N SER A 52 4.13 -3.51 -4.73
CA SER A 52 5.60 -3.48 -4.82
C SER A 52 6.23 -4.32 -3.70
N PRO A 53 7.14 -5.25 -4.03
CA PRO A 53 7.93 -6.00 -3.06
C PRO A 53 8.62 -5.15 -2.00
N GLY A 54 8.77 -5.71 -0.80
CA GLY A 54 9.63 -5.17 0.24
C GLY A 54 11.11 -5.24 -0.14
N GLY A 55 11.91 -4.29 0.33
CA GLY A 55 13.32 -4.15 -0.03
C GLY A 55 13.59 -3.44 -1.35
N ASP A 56 12.59 -3.25 -2.23
CA ASP A 56 12.68 -2.41 -3.42
C ASP A 56 13.25 -1.03 -3.06
N ASN A 57 14.29 -0.60 -3.77
CA ASN A 57 15.00 0.67 -3.51
C ASN A 57 15.47 0.87 -2.06
N GLY A 58 15.68 -0.23 -1.31
CA GLY A 58 16.07 -0.20 0.11
C GLY A 58 14.90 0.00 1.08
N ARG A 59 13.65 -0.04 0.64
CA ARG A 59 12.46 0.18 1.47
C ARG A 59 12.22 -0.96 2.45
N THR A 60 12.71 -0.80 3.68
CA THR A 60 12.52 -1.77 4.78
C THR A 60 11.20 -1.60 5.53
N THR A 61 10.55 -0.44 5.43
CA THR A 61 9.26 -0.13 6.07
C THR A 61 8.41 0.71 5.13
N ALA A 62 7.09 0.54 5.20
CA ALA A 62 6.10 1.38 4.57
C ALA A 62 5.07 1.73 5.65
N ILE A 63 5.19 2.94 6.20
CA ILE A 63 4.41 3.44 7.33
C ILE A 63 3.35 4.37 6.74
N GLY A 64 3.23 5.64 7.17
CA GLY A 64 2.24 6.57 6.62
C GLY A 64 2.27 6.71 5.08
N MET A 65 1.10 6.86 4.45
CA MET A 65 0.97 7.01 3.00
C MET A 65 -0.21 7.90 2.57
N LYS A 66 -0.20 8.36 1.31
CA LYS A 66 -1.26 9.16 0.67
C LYS A 66 -1.30 8.87 -0.85
N VAL A 67 -2.50 8.85 -1.44
CA VAL A 67 -2.72 9.03 -2.89
C VAL A 67 -3.20 10.47 -3.15
N ASP A 68 -2.81 11.07 -4.27
CA ASP A 68 -3.28 12.38 -4.73
C ASP A 68 -4.25 12.30 -5.93
N GLU A 69 -4.64 13.45 -6.50
CA GLU A 69 -5.63 13.53 -7.57
C GLU A 69 -5.12 13.03 -8.93
N ASP A 70 -3.79 12.92 -9.11
CA ASP A 70 -3.14 12.38 -10.32
C ASP A 70 -2.83 10.86 -10.22
N GLY A 71 -3.08 10.24 -9.05
CA GLY A 71 -2.85 8.83 -8.80
C GLY A 71 -1.41 8.50 -8.39
N LEU A 72 -0.72 9.39 -7.67
CA LEU A 72 0.62 9.16 -7.14
C LEU A 72 0.55 8.71 -5.66
N LEU A 73 1.12 7.53 -5.36
CA LEU A 73 1.15 6.93 -4.02
C LEU A 73 2.43 7.31 -3.27
N TYR A 74 2.35 8.38 -2.47
CA TYR A 74 3.43 8.80 -1.56
C TYR A 74 3.50 7.85 -0.36
N VAL A 75 4.66 7.20 -0.14
CA VAL A 75 4.87 6.28 0.99
C VAL A 75 6.06 6.70 1.84
N ALA A 76 5.83 6.87 3.15
CA ALA A 76 6.88 7.19 4.11
C ALA A 76 7.63 5.93 4.58
N GLY A 77 8.87 5.78 4.13
CA GLY A 77 9.82 4.80 4.65
C GLY A 77 10.41 5.28 5.97
N GLY A 78 9.64 5.22 7.06
CA GLY A 78 10.02 5.82 8.34
C GLY A 78 11.36 5.35 8.90
N ALA A 79 11.73 4.08 8.67
CA ALA A 79 13.05 3.55 9.07
C ALA A 79 14.20 3.91 8.12
N THR A 80 13.92 4.35 6.89
CA THR A 80 14.94 4.75 5.89
C THR A 80 15.14 6.25 5.79
N GLY A 81 14.18 7.06 6.28
CA GLY A 81 14.16 8.52 6.11
C GLY A 81 13.75 8.97 4.70
N THR A 82 13.25 8.05 3.87
CA THR A 82 12.92 8.29 2.45
C THR A 82 11.42 8.39 2.26
N ILE A 83 10.95 9.30 1.40
CA ILE A 83 9.63 9.20 0.80
C ILE A 83 9.79 8.47 -0.53
N PHE A 84 9.11 7.34 -0.67
CA PHE A 84 8.99 6.64 -1.94
C PHE A 84 7.82 7.30 -2.69
N VAL A 85 8.16 8.06 -3.72
CA VAL A 85 7.24 8.60 -4.73
C VAL A 85 7.70 8.07 -6.08
N TYR A 86 6.88 7.63 -7.06
CA TYR A 86 4.94 5.58 -7.65
C TYR A 86 3.44 5.80 -8.20
N ASN A 87 3.17 5.56 -9.49
CA ASN A 87 1.81 5.66 -10.04
C ASN A 87 0.98 4.43 -9.64
N THR A 88 -0.21 4.63 -9.08
CA THR A 88 -1.12 3.55 -8.59
C THR A 88 -1.51 2.55 -9.68
N ARG A 89 -1.52 2.98 -10.94
CA ARG A 89 -1.96 2.18 -12.10
C ARG A 89 -1.02 1.04 -12.44
N ASP A 90 0.29 1.25 -12.33
CA ASP A 90 1.31 0.36 -12.90
C ASP A 90 2.57 0.17 -12.03
N GLY A 91 2.72 0.91 -10.93
CA GLY A 91 3.90 0.84 -10.06
C GLY A 91 5.17 1.44 -10.68
N ASN A 92 5.05 2.25 -11.74
CA ASN A 92 6.18 2.99 -12.31
C ASN A 92 6.45 4.30 -11.57
N PHE A 93 7.74 4.64 -11.47
CA PHE A 93 8.31 5.78 -10.78
C PHE A 93 9.72 6.07 -11.31
#